data_AF-A0A661P7V3-F1
#
_entry.id   AF-A0A661P7V3-F1
#
_cell.length_a   1.000
_cell.length_b   1.000
_cell.length_c   1.000
_cell.angle_alpha   90.00
_cell.angle_beta   90.00
_cell.angle_gamma   90.00
#
_symmetry.space_group_name_H-M   'P 1'
#
loop_
_entity.id
_entity.type
_entity.pdbx_description
1 polymer ?
#
loop_
_entity_poly.entity_id
_entity_poly.type
_entity_poly.pdbx_seq_one_letter_code
_entity_poly.pdbx_strand_id
1 'polypeptide(L)'
;MHTDVNDFSQLNIPLLMVATDLESGDKVVLRSGNLLHALRATMSMPGLFAPTNVKGRWLVDGGLVDPVPVGIARAMGADVVIAVDLNSGLISRKDRKKIQKKIPGTDKKAGNRHEYKNELVQKRTDYYENAGASLKKKINELLRQESSVPDIMETVTTSIGIMQERITRINLAVEPPDILIQPRLGELKMMDFDNVEHAIEEGYSGVKQQMEDIKALLEPNRGRRLEIEYSRSEAGDLKSEITGRRSETEKRESE
;
A
#
# COMPACT_ATOMS: atom_id res chain seq x y z
N MET A 1 23.46 -8.48 -6.76
CA MET A 1 22.54 -7.32 -6.70
C MET A 1 22.23 -6.94 -8.14
N HIS A 2 20.96 -6.75 -8.52
CA HIS A 2 20.58 -6.55 -9.94
C HIS A 2 20.77 -5.09 -10.43
N THR A 3 21.40 -4.22 -9.63
CA THR A 3 21.69 -2.83 -9.97
C THR A 3 22.93 -2.34 -9.21
N ASP A 4 23.71 -1.45 -9.84
CA ASP A 4 24.86 -0.75 -9.24
C ASP A 4 24.46 0.60 -8.61
N VAL A 5 23.18 0.99 -8.75
CA VAL A 5 22.63 2.22 -8.20
C VAL A 5 22.42 2.07 -6.69
N ASN A 6 23.04 2.95 -5.91
CA ASN A 6 23.03 2.89 -4.45
C ASN A 6 22.50 4.16 -3.78
N ASP A 7 22.35 5.27 -4.51
CA ASP A 7 21.83 6.54 -3.99
C ASP A 7 20.69 7.10 -4.86
N PHE A 8 19.76 7.83 -4.25
CA PHE A 8 18.70 8.54 -4.96
C PHE A 8 19.23 9.46 -6.06
N SER A 9 20.39 10.09 -5.86
CA SER A 9 20.96 11.04 -6.83
C SER A 9 21.37 10.41 -8.17
N GLN A 10 21.43 9.08 -8.23
CA GLN A 10 21.83 8.31 -9.41
C GLN A 10 20.61 7.87 -10.25
N LEU A 11 19.39 8.15 -9.80
CA LEU A 11 18.16 7.76 -10.50
C LEU A 11 17.82 8.76 -11.61
N ASN A 12 17.50 8.24 -12.79
CA ASN A 12 17.01 9.06 -13.92
C ASN A 12 15.57 9.58 -13.70
N ILE A 13 14.78 8.85 -12.91
CA ILE A 13 13.42 9.23 -12.55
C ILE A 13 13.45 9.63 -11.07
N PRO A 14 13.01 10.85 -10.71
CA PRO A 14 12.92 11.27 -9.32
C PRO A 14 12.04 10.30 -8.51
N LEU A 15 12.55 9.90 -7.35
CA LEU A 15 11.89 8.91 -6.49
C LEU A 15 11.77 9.44 -5.07
N LEU A 16 10.55 9.40 -4.54
CA LEU A 16 10.26 9.62 -3.14
C LEU A 16 9.67 8.33 -2.58
N MET A 17 10.09 7.97 -1.39
CA MET A 17 9.54 6.83 -0.67
C MET A 17 8.95 7.31 0.66
N VAL A 18 7.86 6.69 1.09
CA VAL A 18 7.18 7.03 2.34
C VAL A 18 7.43 5.93 3.36
N ALA A 19 7.76 6.34 4.59
CA ALA A 19 7.85 5.48 5.76
C ALA A 19 7.07 6.10 6.92
N THR A 20 6.80 5.30 7.93
CA THR A 20 6.17 5.74 9.18
C THR A 20 7.21 5.81 10.27
N ASP A 21 7.31 6.95 10.96
CA ASP A 21 8.11 7.05 12.19
C ASP A 21 7.40 6.28 13.31
N LEU A 22 8.05 5.26 13.85
CA LEU A 22 7.45 4.36 14.84
C LEU A 22 7.22 5.07 16.19
N GLU A 23 8.00 6.10 16.49
CA GLU A 23 7.89 6.82 17.77
C GLU A 23 6.74 7.82 17.76
N SER A 24 6.64 8.65 16.70
CA SER A 24 5.61 9.70 16.62
C SER A 24 4.36 9.29 15.85
N GLY A 25 4.44 8.26 15.00
CA GLY A 25 3.40 7.92 14.04
C GLY A 25 3.38 8.85 12.80
N ASP A 26 4.37 9.74 12.65
CA ASP A 26 4.38 10.69 11.55
C ASP A 26 4.83 10.07 10.22
N LYS A 27 4.37 10.69 9.13
CA LYS A 27 4.84 10.43 7.78
C LYS A 27 6.25 10.96 7.58
N VAL A 28 7.17 10.09 7.18
CA VAL A 28 8.55 10.44 6.81
C VAL A 28 8.75 10.22 5.31
N VAL A 29 9.10 11.29 4.60
CA VAL A 29 9.39 11.25 3.17
C VAL A 29 10.90 11.15 2.94
N LEU A 30 11.33 10.01 2.41
CA LEU A 30 12.72 9.71 2.05
C LEU A 30 12.94 10.08 0.58
N ARG A 31 13.93 10.94 0.32
CA ARG A 31 14.20 11.49 -1.03
C ARG A 31 15.69 11.62 -1.38
N SER A 32 16.58 11.11 -0.53
CA SER A 32 18.03 11.31 -0.62
C SER A 32 18.78 10.28 0.22
N GLY A 33 20.01 9.94 -0.18
CA GLY A 33 20.90 9.04 0.57
C GLY A 33 20.85 7.61 0.07
N ASN A 34 21.22 6.65 0.92
CA ASN A 34 21.31 5.25 0.50
C ASN A 34 19.92 4.69 0.12
N LEU A 35 19.78 4.30 -1.15
CA LEU A 35 18.52 3.86 -1.75
C LEU A 35 17.99 2.56 -1.13
N LEU A 36 18.87 1.58 -0.92
CA LEU A 36 18.51 0.28 -0.36
C LEU A 36 18.10 0.39 1.11
N HIS A 37 18.77 1.26 1.85
CA HIS A 37 18.44 1.54 3.23
C HIS A 37 17.07 2.22 3.34
N ALA A 38 16.78 3.19 2.47
CA ALA A 38 15.46 3.81 2.38
C ALA A 38 14.37 2.80 1.99
N LEU A 39 14.63 1.99 0.96
CA LEU A 39 13.72 0.93 0.54
C LEU A 39 13.43 -0.06 1.67
N ARG A 40 14.46 -0.49 2.40
CA ARG A 40 14.30 -1.39 3.56
C ARG A 40 13.41 -0.78 4.63
N ALA A 41 13.55 0.52 4.90
CA ALA A 41 12.70 1.23 5.84
C ALA A 41 11.24 1.24 5.37
N THR A 42 10.99 1.54 4.09
CA THR A 42 9.62 1.71 3.57
C THR A 42 8.85 0.40 3.43
N MET A 43 9.54 -0.75 3.38
CA MET A 43 8.95 -2.10 3.38
C MET A 43 9.08 -2.83 4.73
N SER A 44 9.43 -2.13 5.82
CA SER A 44 9.56 -2.70 7.16
C SER A 44 8.20 -2.93 7.82
N MET A 45 7.41 -3.88 7.29
CA MET A 45 6.06 -4.13 7.82
C MET A 45 6.11 -4.73 9.23
N PRO A 46 5.36 -4.16 10.21
CA PRO A 46 5.26 -4.72 11.54
C PRO A 46 4.80 -6.18 11.55
N GLY A 47 5.42 -6.99 12.39
CA GLY A 47 5.18 -8.44 12.48
C GLY A 47 5.97 -9.27 11.48
N LEU A 48 6.37 -8.70 10.33
CA LEU A 48 7.14 -9.42 9.30
C LEU A 48 8.62 -9.04 9.30
N PHE A 49 8.93 -7.75 9.46
CA PHE A 49 10.30 -7.23 9.43
C PHE A 49 10.57 -6.31 10.62
N ALA A 50 11.80 -6.38 11.13
CA ALA A 50 12.26 -5.44 12.14
C ALA A 50 12.26 -3.99 11.56
N PRO A 51 11.92 -2.98 12.39
CA PRO A 51 12.06 -1.57 12.03
C PRO A 51 13.48 -1.22 11.60
N THR A 52 13.62 -0.20 10.77
CA THR A 52 14.90 0.24 10.23
C THR A 52 15.30 1.59 10.81
N ASN A 53 16.51 1.72 11.36
CA ASN A 53 16.97 3.01 11.89
C ASN A 53 17.53 3.89 10.77
N VAL A 54 16.83 4.99 10.48
CA VAL A 54 17.27 5.99 9.50
C VAL A 54 17.47 7.33 10.20
N LYS A 55 18.73 7.78 10.25
CA LYS A 55 19.11 9.07 10.86
C LYS A 55 18.58 9.24 12.29
N GLY A 56 18.64 8.17 13.10
CA GLY A 56 18.21 8.19 14.50
C GLY A 56 16.72 7.93 14.71
N ARG A 57 15.92 7.74 13.65
CA ARG A 57 14.49 7.43 13.73
C ARG A 57 14.25 5.97 13.41
N TRP A 58 13.37 5.32 14.17
CA TRP A 58 12.93 3.96 13.86
C TRP A 58 11.77 4.02 12.88
N LEU A 59 12.00 3.56 11.65
CA LEU A 59 11.02 3.62 10.58
C LEU A 59 10.42 2.25 10.30
N VAL A 60 9.12 2.23 10.06
CA VAL A 60 8.34 1.08 9.59
C VAL A 60 7.65 1.42 8.27
N ASP A 61 6.94 0.44 7.72
CA ASP A 61 6.20 0.54 6.46
C ASP A 61 5.35 1.82 6.35
N GLY A 62 5.44 2.49 5.20
CA GLY A 62 4.75 3.76 4.95
C GLY A 62 3.23 3.62 4.75
N GLY A 63 2.75 2.41 4.48
CA GLY A 63 1.33 2.13 4.36
C GLY A 63 0.56 2.39 5.65
N LEU A 64 1.20 2.42 6.81
CA LEU A 64 0.49 2.73 8.06
C LEU A 64 -0.03 4.18 8.13
N VAL A 65 0.52 5.10 7.32
CA VAL A 65 0.17 6.53 7.32
C VAL A 65 -0.29 7.05 5.96
N ASP A 66 0.26 6.52 4.87
CA ASP A 66 -0.07 6.96 3.52
C ASP A 66 0.18 5.86 2.48
N PRO A 67 -0.71 4.86 2.39
CA PRO A 67 -0.55 3.73 1.47
C PRO A 67 -0.52 4.13 -0.01
N VAL A 68 -1.20 5.21 -0.38
CA VAL A 68 -1.25 5.72 -1.77
C VAL A 68 -0.92 7.22 -1.74
N PRO A 69 0.37 7.61 -1.84
CA PRO A 69 0.84 8.95 -1.50
C PRO A 69 0.63 9.99 -2.61
N VAL A 70 -0.62 10.21 -3.02
CA VAL A 70 -1.00 11.17 -4.07
C VAL A 70 -0.54 12.59 -3.75
N GLY A 71 -0.74 13.05 -2.51
CA GLY A 71 -0.31 14.36 -2.05
C GLY A 71 1.20 14.58 -2.19
N ILE A 72 2.01 13.54 -1.93
CA ILE A 72 3.47 13.62 -2.08
C ILE A 72 3.85 13.77 -3.56
N ALA A 73 3.19 13.04 -4.46
CA ALA A 73 3.40 13.19 -5.89
C ALA A 73 3.02 14.60 -6.39
N ARG A 74 1.88 15.15 -5.95
CA ARG A 74 1.50 16.54 -6.27
C ARG A 74 2.48 17.56 -5.69
N ALA A 75 2.91 17.39 -4.44
CA ALA A 75 3.88 18.26 -3.79
C ALA A 75 5.27 18.23 -4.45
N MET A 76 5.60 17.14 -5.16
CA MET A 76 6.80 17.04 -6.00
C MET A 76 6.70 17.87 -7.29
N GLY A 77 5.51 18.41 -7.60
CA GLY A 77 5.26 19.23 -8.79
C GLY A 77 4.65 18.46 -9.97
N ALA A 78 4.03 17.31 -9.71
CA ALA A 78 3.33 16.57 -10.77
C ALA A 78 2.06 17.30 -11.23
N ASP A 79 1.96 17.59 -12.53
CA ASP A 79 0.76 18.13 -13.17
C ASP A 79 -0.37 17.09 -13.26
N VAL A 80 0.03 15.83 -13.50
CA VAL A 80 -0.86 14.68 -13.63
C VAL A 80 -0.34 13.59 -12.68
N VAL A 81 -1.23 13.06 -11.83
CA VAL A 81 -0.95 11.96 -10.91
C VAL A 81 -1.78 10.75 -11.29
N ILE A 82 -1.08 9.67 -11.63
CA ILE A 82 -1.64 8.34 -11.83
C ILE A 82 -1.34 7.54 -10.57
N ALA A 83 -2.39 7.18 -9.82
CA ALA A 83 -2.27 6.39 -8.61
C ALA A 83 -2.64 4.93 -8.86
N VAL A 84 -1.92 4.03 -8.22
CA VAL A 84 -2.21 2.59 -8.23
C VAL A 84 -2.52 2.16 -6.79
N ASP A 85 -3.74 1.70 -6.55
CA ASP A 85 -4.19 1.20 -5.25
C ASP A 85 -4.39 -0.31 -5.31
N LEU A 86 -3.48 -1.05 -4.66
CA LEU A 86 -3.48 -2.51 -4.62
C LEU A 86 -4.40 -3.08 -3.52
N ASN A 87 -4.84 -2.24 -2.57
CA ASN A 87 -5.63 -2.68 -1.42
C ASN A 87 -7.14 -2.70 -1.71
N SER A 88 -7.55 -2.27 -2.90
CA SER A 88 -8.95 -2.21 -3.29
C SER A 88 -9.62 -3.60 -3.26
N GLY A 89 -10.71 -3.72 -2.49
CA GLY A 89 -11.52 -4.94 -2.47
C GLY A 89 -11.01 -6.08 -1.60
N LEU A 90 -9.93 -5.90 -0.82
CA LEU A 90 -9.46 -6.89 0.17
C LEU A 90 -10.55 -7.24 1.20
N ILE A 91 -11.37 -6.26 1.58
CA ILE A 91 -12.47 -6.45 2.54
C ILE A 91 -13.78 -6.87 1.85
N SER A 92 -13.93 -6.63 0.54
CA SER A 92 -15.25 -6.61 -0.11
C SER A 92 -15.78 -7.97 -0.62
N ARG A 93 -15.08 -9.10 -0.44
CA ARG A 93 -15.53 -10.42 -0.97
C ARG A 93 -15.77 -11.55 0.04
N LYS A 94 -15.17 -11.53 1.24
CA LYS A 94 -15.27 -12.68 2.16
C LYS A 94 -16.54 -12.70 3.03
N ASP A 95 -17.14 -11.55 3.32
CA ASP A 95 -18.28 -11.48 4.25
C ASP A 95 -19.62 -11.90 3.64
N ARG A 96 -19.81 -11.78 2.31
CA ARG A 96 -21.09 -12.16 1.69
C ARG A 96 -21.26 -13.66 1.44
N LYS A 97 -20.18 -14.43 1.22
CA LYS A 97 -20.27 -15.86 0.86
C LYS A 97 -20.20 -16.83 2.04
N LYS A 98 -19.61 -16.44 3.18
CA LYS A 98 -19.47 -17.33 4.36
C LYS A 98 -20.65 -17.27 5.33
N ILE A 99 -21.33 -16.12 5.45
CA ILE A 99 -22.43 -15.93 6.42
C ILE A 99 -23.71 -16.69 6.00
N GLN A 100 -23.91 -16.96 4.70
CA GLN A 100 -25.11 -17.68 4.23
C GLN A 100 -25.06 -19.21 4.34
N LYS A 101 -23.90 -19.83 4.64
CA LYS A 101 -23.73 -21.31 4.53
C LYS A 101 -23.67 -22.10 5.83
N LYS A 102 -23.86 -21.51 7.00
CA LYS A 102 -23.89 -22.24 8.28
C LYS A 102 -25.06 -21.82 9.17
N ILE A 103 -26.24 -22.33 8.85
CA ILE A 103 -27.29 -22.61 9.84
C ILE A 103 -27.46 -24.14 9.83
N PRO A 104 -26.91 -24.89 10.81
CA PRO A 104 -27.05 -26.35 10.82
C PRO A 104 -28.41 -26.74 11.40
N GLY A 105 -29.25 -27.34 10.56
CA GLY A 105 -30.39 -28.15 10.97
C GLY A 105 -30.07 -29.66 10.83
N THR A 106 -30.31 -30.38 11.92
CA THR A 106 -30.75 -31.80 12.07
C THR A 106 -29.99 -32.95 11.40
N ASP A 107 -29.43 -33.80 12.28
CA ASP A 107 -29.34 -35.28 12.30
C ASP A 107 -28.85 -36.09 11.09
N LYS A 108 -27.82 -36.94 11.35
CA LYS A 108 -27.83 -38.39 11.09
C LYS A 108 -26.64 -39.14 11.73
N LYS A 109 -26.93 -40.31 12.31
CA LYS A 109 -26.05 -41.29 12.99
C LYS A 109 -25.31 -42.23 12.02
N ALA A 110 -24.15 -42.74 12.45
CA ALA A 110 -23.57 -44.11 12.28
C ALA A 110 -22.08 -44.03 12.68
N GLY A 111 -21.36 -44.95 13.32
CA GLY A 111 -21.55 -46.30 13.84
C GLY A 111 -20.19 -46.77 14.44
N ASN A 112 -20.23 -47.65 15.43
CA ASN A 112 -19.11 -48.20 16.24
C ASN A 112 -17.91 -48.78 15.44
N ARG A 113 -16.71 -48.85 16.06
CA ARG A 113 -16.13 -50.12 16.60
C ARG A 113 -14.61 -50.08 16.95
N HIS A 114 -14.32 -50.69 18.10
CA HIS A 114 -13.08 -51.34 18.61
C HIS A 114 -12.16 -50.63 19.62
N GLU A 115 -12.47 -50.89 20.90
CA GLU A 115 -11.55 -51.29 21.97
C GLU A 115 -10.52 -52.34 21.52
N TYR A 116 -9.28 -52.26 22.01
CA TYR A 116 -8.51 -53.32 22.71
C TYR A 116 -7.04 -52.90 22.85
N LYS A 117 -6.63 -52.53 24.08
CA LYS A 117 -5.30 -52.71 24.71
C LYS A 117 -5.10 -51.67 25.81
N ASN A 118 -5.84 -51.85 26.88
CA ASN A 118 -5.55 -51.25 28.19
C ASN A 118 -5.83 -52.34 29.21
N GLU A 119 -4.79 -53.06 29.63
CA GLU A 119 -4.90 -53.83 30.88
C GLU A 119 -3.57 -54.04 31.59
N LEU A 120 -2.43 -53.67 31.01
CA LEU A 120 -1.14 -53.86 31.66
C LEU A 120 -0.31 -52.57 31.59
N VAL A 121 0.17 -52.17 32.77
CA VAL A 121 1.14 -51.09 33.04
C VAL A 121 0.55 -49.68 33.24
N GLN A 122 -0.76 -49.60 33.09
CA GLN A 122 -1.73 -48.67 33.70
C GLN A 122 -1.72 -48.67 35.25
N LYS A 123 -0.53 -48.72 35.87
CA LYS A 123 -0.36 -48.75 37.33
C LYS A 123 0.90 -48.06 37.86
N ARG A 124 1.74 -47.49 36.99
CA ARG A 124 2.88 -46.62 37.41
C ARG A 124 2.81 -45.19 36.88
N THR A 125 1.96 -44.90 35.89
CA THR A 125 1.84 -43.56 35.29
C THR A 125 0.75 -42.69 35.97
N ASP A 126 -0.21 -43.32 36.66
CA ASP A 126 -1.41 -42.66 37.19
C ASP A 126 -1.14 -41.62 38.29
N TYR A 127 0.02 -41.63 38.94
CA TYR A 127 0.30 -40.65 40.01
C TYR A 127 0.90 -39.33 39.48
N TYR A 128 1.61 -39.37 38.34
CA TYR A 128 2.17 -38.17 37.69
C TYR A 128 1.33 -37.68 36.51
N GLU A 129 0.44 -38.51 35.94
CA GLU A 129 -0.50 -38.07 34.91
C GLU A 129 -1.77 -37.42 35.49
N ASN A 130 -2.26 -37.73 36.69
CA ASN A 130 -3.57 -37.23 37.11
C ASN A 130 -3.64 -35.72 37.44
N ALA A 131 -2.50 -35.07 37.73
CA ALA A 131 -2.45 -33.60 37.79
C ALA A 131 -2.31 -32.97 36.39
N GLY A 132 -1.56 -33.63 35.49
CA GLY A 132 -1.29 -33.15 34.15
C GLY A 132 -2.36 -33.49 33.11
N ALA A 133 -3.15 -34.54 33.30
CA ALA A 133 -4.09 -35.08 32.33
C ALA A 133 -5.44 -34.36 32.41
N SER A 134 -5.91 -33.90 33.59
CA SER A 134 -7.10 -33.04 33.64
C SER A 134 -6.81 -31.67 33.02
N LEU A 135 -5.60 -31.16 33.23
CA LEU A 135 -5.13 -29.91 32.62
C LEU A 135 -4.85 -30.08 31.12
N LYS A 136 -4.12 -31.13 30.70
CA LYS A 136 -3.87 -31.42 29.27
C LYS A 136 -5.15 -31.79 28.54
N LYS A 137 -6.11 -32.48 29.16
CA LYS A 137 -7.39 -32.82 28.53
C LYS A 137 -8.31 -31.60 28.46
N LYS A 138 -8.33 -30.71 29.46
CA LYS A 138 -8.95 -29.37 29.34
C LYS A 138 -8.24 -28.50 28.30
N ILE A 139 -6.91 -28.49 28.26
CA ILE A 139 -6.12 -27.74 27.27
C ILE A 139 -6.37 -28.31 25.87
N ASN A 140 -6.42 -29.63 25.71
CA ASN A 140 -6.60 -30.28 24.42
C ASN A 140 -8.07 -30.31 23.99
N GLU A 141 -9.04 -30.24 24.92
CA GLU A 141 -10.47 -29.97 24.63
C GLU A 141 -10.68 -28.49 24.30
N LEU A 142 -10.04 -27.54 25.02
CA LEU A 142 -9.97 -26.12 24.64
C LEU A 142 -9.32 -25.91 23.26
N LEU A 143 -8.29 -26.68 22.93
CA LEU A 143 -7.60 -26.63 21.63
C LEU A 143 -8.36 -27.36 20.51
N ARG A 144 -9.32 -28.24 20.84
CA ARG A 144 -10.09 -29.03 19.84
C ARG A 144 -11.52 -28.55 19.64
N GLN A 145 -12.04 -27.72 20.55
CA GLN A 145 -13.45 -27.30 20.59
C GLN A 145 -13.62 -25.81 20.24
N GLU A 146 -12.93 -25.30 19.21
CA GLU A 146 -13.24 -24.06 18.45
C GLU A 146 -12.16 -23.92 17.34
N SER A 147 -12.44 -24.07 16.03
CA SER A 147 -13.25 -23.22 15.16
C SER A 147 -12.75 -21.76 15.06
N SER A 148 -12.31 -21.37 13.86
CA SER A 148 -12.50 -20.03 13.28
C SER A 148 -11.92 -18.79 13.98
N VAL A 149 -10.88 -18.89 14.81
CA VAL A 149 -10.09 -17.72 15.25
C VAL A 149 -8.94 -17.52 14.26
N PRO A 150 -8.81 -16.35 13.60
CA PRO A 150 -7.68 -16.11 12.70
C PRO A 150 -6.36 -16.19 13.46
N ASP A 151 -5.30 -16.67 12.80
CA ASP A 151 -3.95 -16.69 13.37
C ASP A 151 -3.52 -15.28 13.79
N ILE A 152 -2.64 -15.13 14.78
CA ILE A 152 -2.22 -13.80 15.28
C ILE A 152 -1.60 -13.00 14.13
N MET A 153 -0.75 -13.65 13.33
CA MET A 153 -0.16 -13.00 12.15
C MET A 153 -1.22 -12.63 11.13
N GLU A 154 -2.15 -13.54 10.82
CA GLU A 154 -3.26 -13.25 9.90
C GLU A 154 -4.12 -12.09 10.41
N THR A 155 -4.39 -12.03 11.71
CA THR A 155 -5.17 -10.97 12.36
C THR A 155 -4.47 -9.63 12.26
N VAL A 156 -3.16 -9.58 12.55
CA VAL A 156 -2.36 -8.35 12.46
C VAL A 156 -2.31 -7.86 11.02
N THR A 157 -1.93 -8.72 10.06
CA THR A 157 -1.86 -8.36 8.64
C THR A 157 -3.22 -7.92 8.09
N THR A 158 -4.29 -8.63 8.44
CA THR A 158 -5.66 -8.26 8.03
C THR A 158 -6.07 -6.92 8.62
N SER A 159 -5.78 -6.67 9.90
CA SER A 159 -6.09 -5.40 10.57
C SER A 159 -5.32 -4.24 9.94
N ILE A 160 -4.03 -4.44 9.62
CA ILE A 160 -3.23 -3.46 8.88
C ILE A 160 -3.88 -3.18 7.52
N GLY A 161 -4.23 -4.21 6.75
CA GLY A 161 -4.91 -4.04 5.45
C GLY A 161 -6.22 -3.26 5.57
N ILE A 162 -7.02 -3.50 6.61
CA ILE A 162 -8.26 -2.76 6.88
C ILE A 162 -7.97 -1.27 7.14
N MET A 163 -6.99 -0.99 8.01
CA MET A 163 -6.60 0.38 8.31
C MET A 163 -6.05 1.09 7.07
N GLN A 164 -5.21 0.41 6.29
CA GLN A 164 -4.68 0.93 5.03
C GLN A 164 -5.82 1.29 4.06
N GLU A 165 -6.79 0.41 3.83
CA GLU A 165 -7.94 0.72 2.96
C GLU A 165 -8.71 1.95 3.47
N ARG A 166 -8.91 2.07 4.79
CA ARG A 166 -9.61 3.20 5.39
C ARG A 166 -8.83 4.52 5.22
N ILE A 167 -7.52 4.50 5.46
CA ILE A 167 -6.63 5.64 5.28
C ILE A 167 -6.61 6.05 3.81
N THR A 168 -6.38 5.12 2.88
CA THR A 168 -6.41 5.36 1.44
C THR A 168 -7.72 6.02 1.02
N ARG A 169 -8.86 5.51 1.46
CA ARG A 169 -10.18 6.09 1.11
C ARG A 169 -10.32 7.54 1.60
N ILE A 170 -9.84 7.84 2.80
CA ILE A 170 -9.87 9.20 3.35
C ILE A 170 -8.93 10.11 2.56
N ASN A 171 -7.68 9.69 2.35
CA ASN A 171 -6.68 10.48 1.63
C ASN A 171 -7.14 10.77 0.19
N LEU A 172 -7.63 9.77 -0.55
CA LEU A 172 -8.10 9.95 -1.93
C LEU A 172 -9.39 10.80 -2.02
N ALA A 173 -10.17 10.89 -0.95
CA ALA A 173 -11.33 11.80 -0.90
C ALA A 173 -10.91 13.27 -0.71
N VAL A 174 -9.78 13.51 -0.05
CA VAL A 174 -9.23 14.87 0.16
C VAL A 174 -8.35 15.27 -1.02
N GLU A 175 -7.51 14.36 -1.50
CA GLU A 175 -6.51 14.56 -2.55
C GLU A 175 -6.68 13.48 -3.64
N PRO A 176 -7.66 13.65 -4.55
CA PRO A 176 -7.87 12.67 -5.60
C PRO A 176 -6.75 12.71 -6.66
N PRO A 177 -6.32 11.55 -7.17
CA PRO A 177 -5.46 11.47 -8.33
C PRO A 177 -6.27 11.77 -9.60
N ASP A 178 -5.59 12.09 -10.69
CA ASP A 178 -6.24 12.31 -11.98
C ASP A 178 -6.68 10.98 -12.60
N ILE A 179 -5.92 9.91 -12.35
CA ILE A 179 -6.26 8.53 -12.71
C ILE A 179 -6.03 7.62 -11.50
N LEU A 180 -7.01 6.77 -11.17
CA LEU A 180 -6.90 5.77 -10.13
C LEU A 180 -7.05 4.36 -10.73
N ILE A 181 -5.97 3.59 -10.70
CA ILE A 181 -5.94 2.19 -11.14
C ILE A 181 -6.11 1.29 -9.91
N GLN A 182 -7.07 0.38 -9.98
CA GLN A 182 -7.40 -0.58 -8.92
C GLN A 182 -7.46 -2.01 -9.48
N PRO A 183 -6.32 -2.72 -9.54
CA PRO A 183 -6.25 -4.11 -10.01
C PRO A 183 -7.05 -5.04 -9.09
N ARG A 184 -7.66 -6.11 -9.62
CA ARG A 184 -8.53 -6.99 -8.81
C ARG A 184 -7.72 -8.07 -8.12
N LEU A 185 -7.03 -7.69 -7.05
CA LEU A 185 -6.15 -8.58 -6.29
C LEU A 185 -6.81 -9.17 -5.03
N GLY A 186 -8.12 -8.94 -4.79
CA GLY A 186 -8.81 -9.28 -3.53
C GLY A 186 -8.83 -10.77 -3.14
N GLU A 187 -8.35 -11.67 -4.01
CA GLU A 187 -8.20 -13.10 -3.73
C GLU A 187 -6.79 -13.46 -3.23
N LEU A 188 -5.80 -12.61 -3.53
CA LEU A 188 -4.42 -12.78 -3.12
C LEU A 188 -4.23 -12.29 -1.69
N LYS A 189 -3.54 -13.09 -0.88
CA LYS A 189 -3.03 -12.67 0.42
C LYS A 189 -1.64 -12.06 0.26
N MET A 190 -1.25 -11.29 1.28
CA MET A 190 0.06 -10.64 1.34
C MET A 190 1.25 -11.61 1.12
N MET A 191 1.11 -12.88 1.53
CA MET A 191 2.17 -13.89 1.46
C MET A 191 2.00 -14.90 0.32
N ASP A 192 1.09 -14.68 -0.63
CA ASP A 192 0.82 -15.60 -1.75
C ASP A 192 1.84 -15.40 -2.89
N PHE A 193 3.12 -15.69 -2.65
CA PHE A 193 4.21 -15.52 -3.62
C PHE A 193 4.18 -16.51 -4.80
N ASP A 194 3.26 -17.48 -4.80
CA ASP A 194 3.12 -18.47 -5.88
C ASP A 194 2.30 -17.96 -7.08
N ASN A 195 1.59 -16.82 -6.93
CA ASN A 195 0.66 -16.30 -7.94
C ASN A 195 1.16 -15.01 -8.61
N VAL A 196 2.46 -14.93 -8.91
CA VAL A 196 3.09 -13.72 -9.44
C VAL A 196 2.53 -13.34 -10.82
N GLU A 197 2.36 -14.31 -11.70
CA GLU A 197 1.88 -14.09 -13.07
C GLU A 197 0.49 -13.47 -13.07
N HIS A 198 -0.41 -13.96 -12.22
CA HIS A 198 -1.76 -13.43 -12.09
C HIS A 198 -1.76 -11.98 -11.58
N ALA A 199 -0.92 -11.67 -10.59
CA ALA A 199 -0.80 -10.31 -10.05
C ALA A 199 -0.30 -9.32 -11.12
N ILE A 200 0.69 -9.73 -11.92
CA ILE A 200 1.22 -8.91 -13.03
C ILE A 200 0.15 -8.72 -14.12
N GLU A 201 -0.60 -9.77 -14.47
CA GLU A 201 -1.65 -9.70 -15.48
C GLU A 201 -2.81 -8.78 -15.09
N GLU A 202 -3.27 -8.83 -13.84
CA GLU A 202 -4.30 -7.92 -13.33
C GLU A 202 -3.80 -6.47 -13.31
N GLY A 203 -2.53 -6.25 -12.94
CA GLY A 203 -1.91 -4.93 -13.01
C GLY A 203 -1.86 -4.37 -14.45
N TYR A 204 -1.40 -5.19 -15.40
CA TYR A 204 -1.35 -4.83 -16.81
C TYR A 204 -2.75 -4.54 -17.38
N SER A 205 -3.72 -5.38 -17.03
CA SER A 205 -5.12 -5.23 -17.45
C SER A 205 -5.75 -3.96 -16.88
N GLY A 206 -5.44 -3.61 -15.62
CA GLY A 206 -5.91 -2.37 -14.98
C GLY A 206 -5.41 -1.12 -15.71
N VAL A 207 -4.13 -1.08 -16.06
CA VAL A 207 -3.56 0.03 -16.85
C VAL A 207 -4.18 0.10 -18.24
N LYS A 208 -4.34 -1.06 -18.91
CA LYS A 208 -4.88 -1.13 -20.28
C LYS A 208 -6.31 -0.58 -20.37
N GLN A 209 -7.14 -0.80 -19.35
CA GLN A 209 -8.51 -0.29 -19.27
C GLN A 209 -8.58 1.24 -19.19
N GLN A 210 -7.55 1.88 -18.63
CA GLN A 210 -7.49 3.35 -18.47
C GLN A 210 -6.54 4.00 -19.49
N MET A 211 -6.05 3.24 -20.47
CA MET A 211 -5.04 3.71 -21.41
C MET A 211 -5.53 4.88 -22.27
N GLU A 212 -6.83 4.91 -22.61
CA GLU A 212 -7.42 6.03 -23.35
C GLU A 212 -7.41 7.32 -22.53
N ASP A 213 -7.86 7.25 -21.28
CA ASP A 213 -7.87 8.40 -20.35
C ASP A 213 -6.45 8.88 -20.03
N ILE A 214 -5.50 7.96 -19.81
CA ILE A 214 -4.09 8.28 -19.58
C ILE A 214 -3.52 9.02 -20.79
N LYS A 215 -3.78 8.55 -22.01
CA LYS A 215 -3.32 9.23 -23.23
C LYS A 215 -3.95 10.61 -23.36
N ALA A 216 -5.25 10.75 -23.10
CA ALA A 216 -5.94 12.03 -23.17
C ALA A 216 -5.35 13.07 -22.21
N LEU A 217 -4.90 12.65 -21.02
CA LEU A 217 -4.25 13.53 -20.04
C LEU A 217 -2.81 13.89 -20.41
N LEU A 218 -2.11 13.01 -21.14
CA LEU A 218 -0.74 13.23 -21.60
C LEU A 218 -0.66 13.97 -22.94
N GLU A 219 -1.76 14.03 -23.69
CA GLU A 219 -1.83 14.89 -24.86
C GLU A 219 -1.62 16.34 -24.42
N PRO A 220 -0.67 17.07 -25.02
CA PRO A 220 -0.35 18.41 -24.58
C PRO A 220 -1.59 19.26 -24.76
N ASN A 221 -2.09 19.81 -23.64
CA ASN A 221 -3.05 20.90 -23.60
C ASN A 221 -2.57 22.03 -24.54
N ARG A 222 -3.00 21.99 -25.82
CA ARG A 222 -2.71 23.04 -26.81
C ARG A 222 -3.14 24.42 -26.28
N GLY A 223 -4.12 24.46 -25.37
CA GLY A 223 -4.59 25.70 -24.75
C GLY A 223 -3.60 26.38 -23.79
N ARG A 224 -2.95 25.63 -22.87
CA ARG A 224 -2.04 26.24 -21.87
C ARG A 224 -0.71 26.71 -22.47
N ARG A 225 -0.20 26.02 -23.50
CA ARG A 225 1.02 26.44 -24.18
C ARG A 225 0.80 27.70 -25.02
N LEU A 226 -0.40 27.83 -25.63
CA LEU A 226 -0.80 29.05 -26.33
C LEU A 226 -1.01 30.22 -25.35
N GLU A 227 -1.63 30.04 -24.19
CA GLU A 227 -1.77 31.15 -23.21
C GLU A 227 -0.42 31.65 -22.68
N ILE A 228 0.55 30.75 -22.45
CA ILE A 228 1.90 31.12 -22.02
C ILE A 228 2.72 31.74 -23.16
N GLU A 229 2.57 31.27 -24.40
CA GLU A 229 3.22 31.87 -25.57
C GLU A 229 2.59 33.22 -25.96
N TYR A 230 1.27 33.37 -25.86
CA TYR A 230 0.54 34.62 -26.13
C TYR A 230 0.83 35.68 -25.05
N SER A 231 0.84 35.30 -23.78
CA SER A 231 1.23 36.21 -22.69
C SER A 231 2.70 36.63 -22.78
N ARG A 232 3.58 35.77 -23.32
CA ARG A 232 4.98 36.12 -23.59
C ARG A 232 5.17 36.99 -24.82
N SER A 233 4.35 36.83 -25.86
CA SER A 233 4.39 37.72 -27.04
C SER A 233 3.84 39.10 -26.71
N GLU A 234 2.72 39.22 -26.00
CA GLU A 234 2.17 40.51 -25.56
C GLU A 234 3.14 41.26 -24.64
N ALA A 235 3.79 40.56 -23.70
CA ALA A 235 4.79 41.18 -22.83
C ALA A 235 6.08 41.59 -23.57
N GLY A 236 6.40 40.93 -24.69
CA GLY A 236 7.52 41.27 -25.58
C GLY A 236 7.22 42.51 -26.43
N ASP A 237 6.02 42.58 -26.99
CA ASP A 237 5.56 43.70 -27.80
C ASP A 237 5.35 44.97 -26.96
N LEU A 238 4.82 44.85 -25.74
CA LEU A 238 4.66 46.00 -24.85
C LEU A 238 6.02 46.60 -24.42
N LYS A 239 7.05 45.76 -24.24
CA LYS A 239 8.41 46.20 -23.89
C LYS A 239 9.12 46.87 -25.06
N SER A 240 8.90 46.42 -26.30
CA SER A 240 9.48 47.05 -27.49
C SER A 240 8.85 48.42 -27.74
N GLU A 241 7.53 48.56 -27.52
CA GLU A 241 6.81 49.82 -27.69
C GLU A 241 7.20 50.89 -26.64
N ILE A 242 7.38 50.47 -25.38
CA ILE A 242 7.81 51.37 -24.29
C ILE A 242 9.27 51.82 -24.48
N THR A 243 10.13 50.93 -25.00
CA THR A 243 11.54 51.26 -25.25
C THR A 243 11.69 52.19 -26.47
N GLY A 244 10.89 51.99 -27.51
CA GLY A 244 10.81 52.89 -28.67
C GLY A 244 10.43 54.32 -28.31
N ARG A 245 9.35 54.50 -27.54
CA ARG A 245 8.88 55.84 -27.13
C ARG A 245 9.86 56.59 -26.23
N ARG A 246 10.62 55.91 -25.36
CA ARG A 246 11.66 56.56 -24.54
C ARG A 246 12.79 57.13 -25.39
N SER A 247 13.25 56.39 -26.41
CA SER A 247 14.31 56.85 -27.31
C SER A 247 13.92 58.03 -28.21
N GLU A 248 12.64 58.16 -28.57
CA GLU A 248 12.14 59.32 -29.34
C GLU A 248 11.95 60.56 -28.47
N THR A 249 11.68 60.39 -27.18
CA THR A 249 11.51 61.51 -26.24
C THR A 249 12.87 62.10 -25.87
N GLU A 250 13.89 61.28 -25.66
CA GLU A 250 15.27 61.73 -25.37
C GLU A 250 15.93 62.45 -26.55
N LYS A 251 15.54 62.15 -27.79
CA LYS A 251 16.03 62.87 -28.99
C LYS A 251 15.40 64.24 -29.20
N ARG A 252 14.21 64.51 -28.65
CA ARG A 252 13.53 65.81 -28.77
C ARG A 252 13.92 66.82 -27.71
N GLU A 253 14.60 66.39 -26.64
CA GLU A 253 15.13 67.28 -25.59
C GLU A 253 16.59 67.67 -25.84
N SER A 254 17.21 67.18 -26.93
CA SER A 254 18.61 67.42 -27.30
C SER A 254 18.81 68.28 -28.56
N GLU A 255 17.75 68.85 -29.14
CA GLU A 255 17.77 69.81 -30.26
C GLU A 255 17.22 71.17 -29.80
#